data_AF-A0A1K1LDG2-F1
#
_entry.id   AF-A0A1K1LDG2-F1
#
_cell.length_a   1.000
_cell.length_b   1.000
_cell.length_c   1.000
_cell.angle_alpha   90.00
_cell.angle_beta   90.00
_cell.angle_gamma   90.00
#
_symmetry.space_group_name_H-M   'P 1'
#
loop_
_entity.id
_entity.type
_entity.pdbx_description
1 polymer ?
#
loop_
_entity_poly.entity_id
_entity_poly.type
_entity_poly.pdbx_seq_one_letter_code
_entity_poly.pdbx_strand_id
1 'polypeptide(L)'
;MPTKRLLPALLAALLLAAPAAAAEHAPGFEACIKKNPKRSDQKQCLDMERDYWQKKLDARYQAMQGICKKFSGPEAEKRGAACLDALEENQHSWLAYKASMRPVAENHPNSQSATENLAWLEIDQLRKRIHDLESLDPSLADRPARRSTTMDDIEKGLSDFGNSMESLFNSGMKKMGLD
;
A
#
# COMPACT_ATOMS: atom_id res chain seq x y z
N MET A 1 34.76 29.38 0.89
CA MET A 1 34.19 28.09 0.45
C MET A 1 33.12 27.64 1.44
N PRO A 2 31.84 27.54 1.07
CA PRO A 2 30.82 26.92 1.91
C PRO A 2 30.21 25.69 1.22
N THR A 3 30.82 24.54 1.40
CA THR A 3 30.25 23.22 1.08
C THR A 3 29.48 22.73 2.29
N LYS A 4 28.19 23.06 2.44
CA LYS A 4 27.35 22.49 3.52
C LYS A 4 25.83 22.63 3.33
N ARG A 5 25.32 22.73 2.10
CA ARG A 5 23.86 22.81 1.84
C ARG A 5 23.29 21.81 0.83
N LEU A 6 24.10 20.89 0.30
CA LEU A 6 23.66 19.97 -0.77
C LEU A 6 23.05 18.66 -0.25
N LEU A 7 23.32 18.27 1.01
CA LEU A 7 22.86 16.98 1.56
C LEU A 7 21.33 16.87 1.79
N PRO A 8 20.61 17.91 2.27
CA PRO A 8 19.15 17.79 2.47
C PRO A 8 18.38 17.72 1.15
N ALA A 9 18.88 18.40 0.10
CA ALA A 9 18.25 18.44 -1.21
C ALA A 9 18.39 17.11 -1.97
N LEU A 10 19.51 16.42 -1.79
CA LEU A 10 19.75 15.10 -2.38
C LEU A 10 18.88 14.00 -1.76
N LEU A 11 18.63 14.05 -0.45
CA LEU A 11 17.72 13.12 0.25
C LEU A 11 16.25 13.33 -0.15
N ALA A 12 15.82 14.59 -0.33
CA ALA A 12 14.48 14.89 -0.84
C ALA A 12 14.31 14.43 -2.31
N ALA A 13 15.34 14.61 -3.15
CA ALA A 13 15.31 14.16 -4.54
C ALA A 13 15.31 12.62 -4.68
N LEU A 14 15.97 11.90 -3.77
CA LEU A 14 15.95 10.43 -3.73
C LEU A 14 14.59 9.85 -3.31
N LEU A 15 13.80 10.57 -2.50
CA LEU A 15 12.43 10.20 -2.13
C LEU A 15 11.40 10.51 -3.23
N LEU A 16 11.75 11.37 -4.19
CA LEU A 16 10.88 11.83 -5.29
C LEU A 16 11.16 11.14 -6.64
N ALA A 17 12.23 10.35 -6.74
CA ALA A 17 12.68 9.71 -7.99
C ALA A 17 12.35 8.21 -8.04
N ALA A 18 11.31 7.75 -7.33
CA ALA A 18 10.64 6.53 -7.77
C ALA A 18 10.01 6.85 -9.13
N PRO A 19 10.29 6.08 -10.21
CA PRO A 19 9.54 6.26 -11.43
C PRO A 19 8.09 6.02 -11.05
N ALA A 20 7.27 7.06 -11.20
CA ALA A 20 5.83 6.91 -11.27
C ALA A 20 5.59 6.02 -12.50
N ALA A 21 5.69 4.69 -12.32
CA ALA A 21 5.05 3.75 -13.21
C ALA A 21 3.64 4.28 -13.34
N ALA A 22 3.31 4.80 -14.53
CA ALA A 22 2.04 5.44 -14.80
C ALA A 22 0.97 4.56 -14.18
N ALA A 23 0.32 5.10 -13.16
CA ALA A 23 -0.36 4.30 -12.18
C ALA A 23 -1.58 3.70 -12.89
N GLU A 24 -1.42 2.49 -13.45
CA GLU A 24 -2.42 1.82 -14.28
C GLU A 24 -3.76 1.83 -13.55
N HIS A 25 -4.82 2.29 -14.21
CA HIS A 25 -6.17 2.33 -13.64
C HIS A 25 -6.86 0.97 -13.80
N ALA A 26 -7.96 0.76 -13.09
CA ALA A 26 -8.79 -0.41 -13.29
C ALA A 26 -9.27 -0.48 -14.76
N PRO A 27 -9.41 -1.68 -15.32
CA PRO A 27 -9.98 -1.85 -16.65
C PRO A 27 -11.33 -1.13 -16.78
N GLY A 28 -11.45 -0.26 -17.79
CA GLY A 28 -12.68 0.48 -18.06
C GLY A 28 -12.85 1.79 -17.28
N PHE A 29 -11.97 2.12 -16.34
CA PHE A 29 -12.02 3.38 -15.59
C PHE A 29 -11.93 4.61 -16.50
N GLU A 30 -10.93 4.66 -17.38
CA GLU A 30 -10.75 5.75 -18.35
C GLU A 30 -11.98 5.94 -19.25
N ALA A 31 -12.58 4.83 -19.69
CA ALA A 31 -13.80 4.87 -20.48
C ALA A 31 -15.00 5.39 -19.68
N CYS A 32 -15.07 5.09 -18.38
CA CYS A 32 -16.09 5.61 -17.47
C CYS A 32 -15.93 7.12 -17.26
N ILE A 33 -14.72 7.59 -16.96
CA ILE A 33 -14.42 9.02 -16.78
C ILE A 33 -14.74 9.79 -18.06
N LYS A 34 -14.36 9.27 -19.24
CA LYS A 34 -14.66 9.90 -20.53
C LYS A 34 -16.16 10.01 -20.82
N LYS A 35 -16.95 9.01 -20.41
CA LYS A 35 -18.42 9.02 -20.56
C LYS A 35 -19.12 9.96 -19.57
N ASN A 36 -18.48 10.26 -18.43
CA ASN A 36 -19.04 11.05 -17.34
C ASN A 36 -18.16 12.30 -17.08
N PRO A 37 -18.22 13.33 -17.95
CA PRO A 37 -17.35 14.50 -17.84
C PRO A 37 -17.70 15.42 -16.66
N LYS A 38 -18.92 15.29 -16.11
CA LYS A 38 -19.32 16.00 -14.89
C LYS A 38 -18.83 15.24 -13.67
N ARG A 39 -18.13 15.95 -12.76
CA ARG A 39 -17.60 15.36 -11.53
C ARG A 39 -18.65 14.68 -10.64
N SER A 40 -19.88 15.20 -10.60
CA SER A 40 -21.01 14.57 -9.88
C SER A 40 -21.27 13.13 -10.32
N ASP A 41 -20.97 12.84 -11.59
CA ASP A 41 -21.28 11.59 -12.25
C ASP A 41 -20.05 10.64 -12.24
N GLN A 42 -18.88 11.14 -11.80
CA GLN A 42 -17.62 10.38 -11.71
C GLN A 42 -17.51 9.53 -10.46
N LYS A 43 -18.36 9.75 -9.44
CA LYS A 43 -18.38 8.95 -8.21
C LYS A 43 -18.45 7.45 -8.52
N GLN A 44 -19.32 7.04 -9.44
CA GLN A 44 -19.47 5.63 -9.81
C GLN A 44 -18.20 5.06 -10.47
N CYS A 45 -17.45 5.88 -11.21
CA CYS A 45 -16.17 5.47 -11.79
C CYS A 45 -15.12 5.24 -10.70
N LEU A 46 -15.06 6.11 -9.69
CA LEU A 46 -14.16 5.98 -8.55
C LEU A 46 -14.53 4.79 -7.64
N ASP A 47 -15.82 4.54 -7.43
CA ASP A 47 -16.28 3.36 -6.69
C ASP A 47 -15.86 2.06 -7.42
N MET A 48 -16.03 2.01 -8.74
CA MET A 48 -15.57 0.87 -9.56
C MET A 48 -14.05 0.66 -9.49
N GLU A 49 -13.27 1.75 -9.57
CA GLU A 49 -11.81 1.73 -9.43
C GLU A 49 -11.40 1.16 -8.07
N ARG A 50 -11.98 1.68 -6.98
CA ARG A 50 -11.74 1.21 -5.62
C ARG A 50 -12.06 -0.27 -5.47
N ASP A 51 -13.23 -0.71 -5.95
CA ASP A 51 -13.68 -2.09 -5.82
C ASP A 51 -12.76 -3.07 -6.57
N TYR A 52 -12.24 -2.66 -7.73
CA TYR A 52 -11.25 -3.44 -8.46
C TYR A 52 -9.95 -3.60 -7.65
N TRP A 53 -9.39 -2.51 -7.13
CA TRP A 53 -8.16 -2.57 -6.35
C TRP A 53 -8.34 -3.32 -5.03
N GLN A 54 -9.49 -3.22 -4.39
CA GLN A 54 -9.79 -3.99 -3.18
C GLN A 54 -9.78 -5.49 -3.48
N LYS A 55 -10.49 -5.93 -4.53
CA LYS A 55 -10.48 -7.35 -4.95
C LYS A 55 -9.08 -7.85 -5.28
N LYS A 56 -8.27 -7.02 -5.94
CA LYS A 56 -6.88 -7.36 -6.26
C LYS A 56 -6.04 -7.51 -4.99
N LEU A 57 -6.18 -6.60 -4.03
CA LEU A 57 -5.51 -6.70 -2.73
C LEU A 57 -5.92 -7.98 -1.98
N ASP A 58 -7.22 -8.28 -1.92
CA ASP A 58 -7.72 -9.48 -1.25
C ASP A 58 -7.13 -10.75 -1.86
N ALA A 59 -7.03 -10.81 -3.19
CA ALA A 59 -6.40 -11.92 -3.90
C ALA A 59 -4.89 -12.04 -3.59
N ARG A 60 -4.15 -10.92 -3.53
CA ARG A 60 -2.72 -10.95 -3.14
C ARG A 60 -2.51 -11.39 -1.71
N TYR A 61 -3.37 -10.94 -0.81
CA TYR A 61 -3.32 -11.31 0.59
C TYR A 61 -3.57 -12.82 0.76
N GLN A 62 -4.60 -13.37 0.11
CA GLN A 62 -4.86 -14.82 0.12
C GLN A 62 -3.73 -15.63 -0.50
N ALA A 63 -3.11 -15.15 -1.58
CA ALA A 63 -1.96 -15.81 -2.18
C ALA A 63 -0.75 -15.82 -1.24
N MET A 64 -0.50 -14.72 -0.51
CA MET A 64 0.55 -14.65 0.52
C MET A 64 0.28 -15.62 1.68
N GLN A 65 -0.97 -15.74 2.14
CA GLN A 65 -1.34 -16.78 3.10
C GLN A 65 -1.05 -18.19 2.56
N GLY A 66 -1.26 -18.41 1.26
CA GLY A 66 -0.90 -19.64 0.59
C GLY A 66 0.61 -19.89 0.54
N ILE A 67 1.42 -18.85 0.37
CA ILE A 67 2.89 -18.91 0.44
C ILE A 67 3.33 -19.29 1.86
N CYS A 68 2.78 -18.62 2.89
CA CYS A 68 3.08 -18.96 4.28
C CYS A 68 2.68 -20.40 4.67
N LYS A 69 1.83 -21.09 3.89
CA LYS A 69 1.46 -22.49 4.15
C LYS A 69 2.34 -23.50 3.41
N LYS A 70 3.22 -23.04 2.52
CA LYS A 70 4.07 -23.89 1.68
C LYS A 70 5.46 -24.15 2.26
N PHE A 71 5.73 -23.72 3.50
CA PHE A 71 6.98 -24.08 4.17
C PHE A 71 7.18 -25.59 4.18
N SER A 72 8.42 -26.02 4.00
CA SER A 72 8.81 -27.43 3.95
C SER A 72 10.10 -27.64 4.73
N GLY A 73 10.28 -28.82 5.30
CA GLY A 73 11.46 -29.17 6.10
C GLY A 73 11.21 -29.13 7.61
N PRO A 74 12.28 -29.29 8.43
CA PRO A 74 12.17 -29.19 9.88
C PRO A 74 11.57 -27.84 10.30
N GLU A 75 10.69 -27.85 11.29
CA GLU A 75 9.99 -26.65 11.79
C GLU A 75 9.05 -25.95 10.78
N ALA A 76 8.75 -26.56 9.63
CA ALA A 76 7.88 -25.96 8.62
C ALA A 76 6.53 -25.46 9.17
N GLU A 77 5.90 -26.22 10.07
CA GLU A 77 4.66 -25.83 10.72
C GLU A 77 4.84 -24.58 11.59
N LYS A 78 5.90 -24.53 12.39
CA LYS A 78 6.22 -23.37 13.25
C LYS A 78 6.53 -22.13 12.42
N ARG A 79 7.29 -22.26 11.33
CA ARG A 79 7.64 -21.15 10.43
C ARG A 79 6.43 -20.67 9.62
N GLY A 80 5.60 -21.59 9.16
CA GLY A 80 4.35 -21.25 8.49
C GLY A 80 3.39 -20.49 9.41
N ALA A 81 3.28 -20.91 10.68
CA ALA A 81 2.52 -20.18 11.69
C ALA A 81 3.09 -18.77 11.92
N ALA A 82 4.41 -18.65 12.14
CA ALA A 82 5.06 -17.35 12.34
C ALA A 82 4.87 -16.39 11.15
N CYS A 83 4.95 -16.90 9.91
CA CYS A 83 4.68 -16.12 8.70
C CYS A 83 3.22 -15.63 8.63
N LEU A 84 2.25 -16.49 8.98
CA LEU A 84 0.84 -16.12 9.00
C LEU A 84 0.54 -15.08 10.08
N ASP A 85 1.09 -15.26 11.28
CA ASP A 85 0.94 -14.34 12.40
C ASP A 85 1.52 -12.96 12.02
N ALA A 86 2.74 -12.93 11.48
CA ALA A 86 3.37 -11.69 11.02
C ALA A 86 2.57 -11.02 9.89
N LEU A 87 2.00 -11.78 8.95
CA LEU A 87 1.16 -11.26 7.88
C LEU A 87 -0.14 -10.63 8.43
N GLU A 88 -0.76 -11.26 9.42
CA GLU A 88 -1.99 -10.79 10.06
C GLU A 88 -1.74 -9.53 10.89
N GLU A 89 -0.71 -9.52 11.74
CA GLU A 89 -0.29 -8.33 12.49
C GLU A 89 0.02 -7.16 11.56
N ASN A 90 0.74 -7.44 10.48
CA ASN A 90 1.07 -6.43 9.49
C ASN A 90 -0.16 -5.85 8.78
N GLN A 91 -1.14 -6.71 8.46
CA GLN A 91 -2.40 -6.28 7.87
C GLN A 91 -3.23 -5.43 8.84
N HIS A 92 -3.27 -5.80 10.13
CA HIS A 92 -3.92 -5.00 11.17
C HIS A 92 -3.29 -3.61 11.31
N SER A 93 -1.96 -3.53 11.37
CA SER A 93 -1.23 -2.25 11.45
C SER A 93 -1.48 -1.38 10.21
N TRP A 94 -1.53 -1.97 9.02
CA TRP A 94 -1.87 -1.22 7.80
C TRP A 94 -3.32 -0.70 7.81
N LEU A 95 -4.29 -1.49 8.27
CA LEU A 95 -5.68 -1.06 8.41
C LEU A 95 -5.82 0.10 9.41
N ALA A 96 -5.12 0.05 10.53
CA ALA A 96 -5.09 1.12 11.52
C ALA A 96 -4.51 2.42 10.94
N TYR A 97 -3.39 2.33 10.23
CA TYR A 97 -2.80 3.46 9.52
C TYR A 97 -3.74 4.03 8.44
N LYS A 98 -4.35 3.17 7.61
CA LYS A 98 -5.32 3.61 6.60
C LYS A 98 -6.47 4.40 7.25
N ALA A 99 -6.97 3.93 8.40
CA ALA A 99 -8.01 4.61 9.16
C ALA A 99 -7.53 5.97 9.71
N SER A 100 -6.29 6.08 10.20
CA SER A 100 -5.74 7.35 10.71
C SER A 100 -5.51 8.40 9.62
N MET A 101 -5.41 8.00 8.36
CA MET A 101 -5.25 8.92 7.23
C MET A 101 -6.58 9.52 6.75
N ARG A 102 -7.72 8.95 7.13
CA ARG A 102 -9.05 9.46 6.71
C ARG A 102 -9.29 10.93 7.08
N PRO A 103 -9.03 11.39 8.32
CA PRO A 103 -9.22 12.79 8.68
C PRO A 103 -8.32 13.76 7.88
N VAL A 104 -7.15 13.28 7.42
CA VAL A 104 -6.23 14.10 6.61
C VAL A 104 -6.82 14.36 5.21
N ALA A 105 -7.46 13.36 4.60
CA ALA A 105 -8.15 13.53 3.31
C ALA A 105 -9.43 14.34 3.42
N GLU A 106 -10.19 14.19 4.52
CA GLU A 106 -11.41 14.97 4.78
C GLU A 106 -11.12 16.45 4.96
N ASN A 107 -10.03 16.78 5.67
CA ASN A 107 -9.67 18.15 6.01
C ASN A 107 -8.67 18.79 5.03
N HIS A 108 -8.42 18.17 3.87
CA HIS A 108 -7.40 18.66 2.94
C HIS A 108 -7.76 20.06 2.40
N PRO A 109 -7.00 21.11 2.78
CA PRO A 109 -7.27 22.46 2.32
C PRO A 109 -6.99 22.50 0.81
N ASN A 110 -7.91 23.10 0.03
CA ASN A 110 -7.89 23.20 -1.44
C ASN A 110 -8.52 22.04 -2.22
N SER A 111 -9.16 21.08 -1.56
CA SER A 111 -9.94 20.06 -2.26
C SER A 111 -11.38 20.51 -2.53
N GLN A 112 -11.89 20.21 -3.73
CA GLN A 112 -13.22 20.66 -4.18
C GLN A 112 -14.36 19.74 -3.69
N SER A 113 -14.05 18.55 -3.16
CA SER A 113 -14.96 17.77 -2.29
C SER A 113 -14.18 16.75 -1.44
N ALA A 114 -14.51 16.63 -0.15
CA ALA A 114 -13.91 15.64 0.75
C ALA A 114 -14.10 14.19 0.23
N THR A 115 -15.23 13.93 -0.42
CA THR A 115 -15.56 12.60 -0.97
C THR A 115 -14.61 12.17 -2.10
N GLU A 116 -14.24 13.07 -3.00
CA GLU A 116 -13.32 12.76 -4.10
C GLU A 116 -11.91 12.48 -3.58
N ASN A 117 -11.41 13.27 -2.62
CA ASN A 117 -10.12 13.00 -2.00
C ASN A 117 -10.09 11.66 -1.28
N LEU A 118 -11.16 11.35 -0.55
CA LEU A 118 -11.25 10.10 0.19
C LEU A 118 -11.18 8.90 -0.76
N ALA A 119 -11.91 8.97 -1.88
CA ALA A 119 -11.87 7.92 -2.87
C ALA A 119 -10.46 7.72 -3.44
N TRP A 120 -9.78 8.80 -3.82
CA TRP A 120 -8.40 8.72 -4.33
C TRP A 120 -7.40 8.25 -3.28
N LEU A 121 -7.49 8.75 -2.04
CA LEU A 121 -6.66 8.27 -0.94
C LEU A 121 -6.86 6.75 -0.75
N GLU A 122 -8.10 6.28 -0.74
CA GLU A 122 -8.39 4.85 -0.58
C GLU A 122 -7.81 4.02 -1.73
N ILE A 123 -7.98 4.46 -2.98
CA ILE A 123 -7.40 3.79 -4.16
C ILE A 123 -5.88 3.73 -4.05
N ASP A 124 -5.22 4.84 -3.72
CA ASP A 124 -3.76 4.89 -3.59
C ASP A 124 -3.24 3.99 -2.46
N GLN A 125 -3.94 3.97 -1.31
CA GLN A 125 -3.60 3.07 -0.20
C GLN A 125 -3.71 1.59 -0.59
N LEU A 126 -4.75 1.22 -1.36
CA LEU A 126 -4.93 -0.15 -1.86
C LEU A 126 -3.80 -0.53 -2.82
N ARG A 127 -3.48 0.34 -3.78
CA ARG A 127 -2.42 0.10 -4.76
C ARG A 127 -1.05 -0.02 -4.10
N LYS A 128 -0.74 0.88 -3.16
CA LYS A 128 0.51 0.82 -2.40
C LYS A 128 0.60 -0.49 -1.62
N ARG A 129 -0.48 -0.92 -0.97
CA ARG A 129 -0.48 -2.18 -0.23
C ARG A 129 -0.27 -3.40 -1.12
N ILE A 130 -0.88 -3.42 -2.31
CA ILE A 130 -0.63 -4.46 -3.32
C ILE A 130 0.86 -4.49 -3.69
N HIS A 131 1.45 -3.33 -3.99
CA HIS A 131 2.86 -3.22 -4.31
C HIS A 131 3.77 -3.68 -3.15
N ASP A 132 3.42 -3.33 -1.91
CA ASP A 132 4.16 -3.76 -0.72
C ASP A 132 4.16 -5.31 -0.62
N LEU A 133 3.01 -5.97 -0.86
CA LEU A 133 2.93 -7.44 -0.90
C LEU A 133 3.72 -8.05 -2.07
N GLU A 134 3.58 -7.48 -3.28
CA GLU A 134 4.30 -7.92 -4.48
C GLU A 134 5.83 -7.69 -4.37
N SER A 135 6.27 -6.76 -3.52
CA SER A 135 7.69 -6.54 -3.22
C SER A 135 8.26 -7.60 -2.27
N LEU A 136 7.44 -8.12 -1.36
CA LEU A 136 7.82 -9.24 -0.48
C LEU A 136 7.96 -10.52 -1.30
N ASP A 137 6.98 -10.81 -2.16
CA ASP A 137 7.05 -11.93 -3.10
C ASP A 137 6.66 -11.50 -4.53
N PRO A 138 7.63 -11.34 -5.44
CA PRO A 138 7.38 -10.98 -6.84
C PRO A 138 6.55 -11.97 -7.64
N SER A 139 6.34 -13.20 -7.14
CA SER A 139 5.44 -14.17 -7.77
C SER A 139 3.97 -13.76 -7.69
N LEU A 140 3.64 -12.83 -6.79
CA LEU A 140 2.31 -12.28 -6.64
C LEU A 140 1.92 -11.33 -7.79
N ALA A 141 2.87 -10.72 -8.48
CA ALA A 141 2.58 -9.80 -9.59
C ALA A 141 1.96 -10.52 -10.79
N ASP A 142 1.09 -9.81 -11.55
CA ASP A 142 0.43 -10.37 -12.74
C ASP A 142 1.45 -10.82 -13.81
N ARG A 143 2.61 -10.16 -13.82
CA ARG A 143 3.77 -10.57 -14.60
C ARG A 143 4.93 -10.85 -13.65
N PRO A 144 5.07 -12.09 -13.17
CA PRO A 144 6.04 -12.39 -12.13
C PRO A 144 7.46 -12.16 -12.63
N ALA A 145 8.27 -11.44 -11.84
CA ALA A 145 9.70 -11.35 -12.08
C ALA A 145 10.36 -12.72 -11.81
N ARG A 146 11.43 -13.06 -12.53
CA ARG A 146 12.15 -14.34 -12.37
C ARG A 146 12.83 -14.54 -10.99
N ARG A 147 12.75 -13.55 -10.10
CA ARG A 147 13.41 -13.59 -8.80
C ARG A 147 12.49 -14.30 -7.80
N SER A 148 12.87 -15.51 -7.40
CA SER A 148 12.34 -16.15 -6.19
C SER A 148 12.98 -15.48 -4.98
N THR A 149 12.19 -14.81 -4.14
CA THR A 149 12.64 -14.39 -2.81
C THR A 149 12.71 -15.63 -1.90
N THR A 150 13.63 -15.66 -0.94
CA THR A 150 13.62 -16.75 0.06
C THR A 150 12.52 -16.49 1.08
N MET A 151 11.99 -17.54 1.71
CA MET A 151 10.92 -17.40 2.71
C MET A 151 11.37 -16.59 3.93
N ASP A 152 12.64 -16.71 4.34
CA ASP A 152 13.20 -15.95 5.47
C ASP A 152 13.22 -14.44 5.17
N ASP A 153 13.41 -14.06 3.90
CA ASP A 153 13.33 -12.65 3.47
C ASP A 153 11.89 -12.12 3.55
N ILE A 154 10.88 -12.97 3.30
CA ILE A 154 9.47 -12.59 3.38
C ILE A 154 9.07 -12.33 4.83
N GLU A 155 9.41 -13.25 5.74
CA GLU A 155 9.12 -13.11 7.18
C GLU A 155 9.71 -11.80 7.72
N LYS A 156 11.00 -11.56 7.43
CA LYS A 156 11.68 -10.33 7.83
C LYS A 156 11.02 -9.09 7.23
N GLY A 157 10.68 -9.13 5.94
CA GLY A 157 10.06 -8.00 5.26
C GLY A 157 8.67 -7.65 5.83
N LEU A 158 7.88 -8.65 6.24
CA LEU A 158 6.60 -8.45 6.91
C LEU A 158 6.76 -7.77 8.27
N SER A 159 7.71 -8.24 9.08
CA SER A 159 8.02 -7.62 10.38
C SER A 159 8.53 -6.19 10.22
N ASP A 160 9.49 -5.95 9.33
CA ASP A 160 10.05 -4.61 9.07
C ASP A 160 8.97 -3.64 8.59
N PHE A 161 8.09 -4.08 7.70
CA PHE A 161 6.96 -3.27 7.24
C PHE A 161 5.97 -3.00 8.38
N GLY A 162 5.68 -3.98 9.24
CA GLY A 162 4.78 -3.82 10.40
C GLY A 162 5.27 -2.73 11.34
N ASN A 163 6.53 -2.81 11.72
CA ASN A 163 7.21 -1.83 12.57
C ASN A 163 7.22 -0.42 11.94
N SER A 164 7.41 -0.34 10.63
CA SER A 164 7.38 0.95 9.90
C SER A 164 6.00 1.60 9.94
N MET A 165 4.94 0.80 9.72
CA MET A 165 3.56 1.29 9.72
C MET A 165 3.13 1.76 11.11
N GLU A 166 3.48 1.01 12.16
CA GLU A 166 3.25 1.41 13.54
C GLU A 166 3.97 2.72 13.88
N SER A 167 5.23 2.87 13.45
CA SER A 167 5.98 4.11 13.62
C SER A 167 5.32 5.31 12.91
N LEU A 168 4.85 5.13 11.68
CA LEU A 168 4.15 6.17 10.91
C LEU A 168 2.81 6.54 11.55
N PHE A 169 2.05 5.56 12.05
CA PHE A 169 0.82 5.79 12.79
C PHE A 169 1.09 6.62 14.06
N ASN A 170 2.04 6.19 14.89
CA ASN A 170 2.40 6.90 16.12
C ASN A 170 2.92 8.31 15.84
N SER A 171 3.70 8.50 14.76
CA SER A 171 4.14 9.83 14.33
C SER A 171 2.99 10.72 13.85
N GLY A 172 2.02 10.14 13.14
CA GLY A 172 0.82 10.82 12.66
C GLY A 172 -0.07 11.27 13.82
N MET A 173 -0.37 10.37 14.76
CA MET A 173 -1.16 10.66 15.97
C MET A 173 -0.55 11.82 16.77
N LYS A 174 0.76 11.76 17.03
CA LYS A 174 1.51 12.82 17.71
C LYS A 174 1.44 14.17 17.00
N LYS A 175 1.54 14.18 15.67
CA LYS A 175 1.42 15.41 14.86
C LYS A 175 0.01 15.99 14.88
N MET A 176 -1.00 15.16 15.09
CA MET A 176 -2.41 15.58 15.22
C MET A 176 -2.79 15.94 16.66
N GLY A 177 -1.88 15.79 17.63
CA GLY A 177 -2.14 16.09 19.04
C GLY A 177 -3.13 15.12 19.69
N LEU A 178 -3.20 13.88 19.20
CA LEU A 178 -4.13 12.84 19.64
C LEU A 178 -3.46 11.77 20.53
N ASP A 179 -2.33 12.10 21.16
CA ASP A 179 -1.62 11.22 22.10
C ASP A 179 -2.40 10.97 23.41
#